data_AF-A0A7S2BU93-F1
#
_entry.id   AF-A0A7S2BU93-F1
#
_cell.length_a   1.000
_cell.length_b   1.000
_cell.length_c   1.000
_cell.angle_alpha   90.00
_cell.angle_beta   90.00
_cell.angle_gamma   90.00
#
_symmetry.space_group_name_H-M   'P 1'
#
loop_
_entity.id
_entity.type
_entity.pdbx_description
1 polymer ?
#
loop_
_entity_poly.entity_id
_entity_poly.type
_entity_poly.pdbx_seq_one_letter_code
_entity_poly.pdbx_strand_id
1 'polypeptide(L)'
;SLSSAEPPCKSAQPPPCGAMAVDDEKKVNICFDDESRIRVLSPEKFKHTEELAEQCTAFVNKIEDFSGTVHVLVEVLDAQAKKIELEKLKAIGQRNMVESETENRARRQLALQSQINEKMAELDRYAKQYQSLARVEAEQLALIEKLSNNET
;
A
#
# COMPACT_ATOMS: atom_id res chain seq x y z
N SER A 1 -25.48 -7.74 38.57
CA SER A 1 -25.44 -6.78 39.70
C SER A 1 -23.99 -6.50 40.04
N LEU A 2 -23.40 -5.43 39.51
CA LEU A 2 -22.16 -4.84 40.04
C LEU A 2 -22.13 -3.40 39.55
N SER A 3 -22.35 -2.52 40.52
CA SER A 3 -22.40 -1.06 40.43
C SER A 3 -21.11 -0.50 39.84
N SER A 4 -21.21 0.29 38.78
CA SER A 4 -20.12 1.18 38.35
C SER A 4 -20.07 2.35 39.31
N ALA A 5 -19.18 2.28 40.30
CA ALA A 5 -18.82 3.41 41.13
C ALA A 5 -17.70 4.19 40.42
N GLU A 6 -18.05 5.32 39.82
CA GLU A 6 -17.09 6.31 39.35
C GLU A 6 -16.31 6.88 40.55
N PRO A 7 -14.99 7.10 40.42
CA PRO A 7 -14.21 7.76 41.46
C PRO A 7 -14.61 9.26 41.55
N PRO A 8 -14.71 9.83 42.76
CA PRO A 8 -15.14 11.22 42.91
C PRO A 8 -14.10 12.17 42.32
N CYS A 9 -14.57 13.09 41.46
CA CYS A 9 -13.84 14.28 41.03
C CYS A 9 -13.26 14.98 42.26
N LYS A 10 -11.93 14.97 42.41
CA LYS A 10 -11.24 15.87 43.32
C LYS A 10 -11.44 17.28 42.78
N SER A 11 -12.30 18.05 43.41
CA SER A 11 -12.40 19.49 43.21
C SER A 11 -11.05 20.12 43.57
N ALA A 12 -10.27 20.47 42.56
CA ALA A 12 -9.10 21.32 42.75
C ALA A 12 -9.60 22.67 43.29
N GLN A 13 -9.26 22.99 44.52
CA GLN A 13 -9.51 24.30 45.10
C GLN A 13 -8.84 25.37 44.21
N PRO A 14 -9.54 26.45 43.84
CA PRO A 14 -8.89 27.57 43.20
C PRO A 14 -7.83 28.15 44.15
N PRO A 15 -6.69 28.66 43.62
CA PRO A 15 -5.69 29.29 44.46
C PRO A 15 -6.33 30.42 45.29
N PRO A 16 -5.88 30.65 46.54
CA PRO A 16 -6.45 31.71 47.36
C PRO A 16 -6.29 33.02 46.61
N CYS A 17 -7.42 33.62 46.24
CA CYS A 17 -7.48 34.93 45.63
C CYS A 17 -6.83 35.89 46.63
N GLY A 18 -5.60 36.32 46.30
CA GLY A 18 -4.90 37.33 47.07
C GLY A 18 -5.83 38.53 47.21
N ALA A 19 -6.01 38.98 48.45
CA ALA A 19 -6.90 40.07 48.83
C ALA A 19 -6.90 41.18 47.76
N MET A 20 -8.01 41.31 47.03
CA MET A 20 -8.25 42.48 46.20
C MET A 20 -8.49 43.64 47.15
N ALA A 21 -7.43 44.41 47.39
CA ALA A 21 -7.55 45.71 48.01
C ALA A 21 -8.54 46.54 47.18
N VAL A 22 -9.54 47.02 47.90
CA VAL A 22 -10.63 47.89 47.49
C VAL A 22 -10.12 49.15 46.80
N ASP A 23 -10.91 49.56 45.81
CA ASP A 23 -10.81 50.75 44.95
C ASP A 23 -9.94 51.91 45.47
N ASP A 24 -8.74 52.02 44.91
CA ASP A 24 -7.99 53.28 44.84
C ASP A 24 -8.38 53.99 43.54
N GLU A 25 -8.78 55.27 43.68
CA GLU A 25 -9.11 56.19 42.60
C GLU A 25 -8.22 55.96 41.36
N LYS A 26 -8.83 55.75 40.19
CA LYS A 26 -8.10 55.69 38.90
C LYS A 26 -7.48 57.06 38.59
N LYS A 27 -6.39 57.37 39.27
CA LYS A 27 -5.49 58.46 38.97
C LYS A 27 -4.79 58.06 37.68
N VAL A 28 -5.33 58.52 36.56
CA VAL A 28 -4.69 58.35 35.25
C VAL A 28 -3.32 59.01 35.34
N ASN A 29 -2.27 58.21 35.51
CA ASN A 29 -0.91 58.71 35.58
C ASN A 29 -0.44 58.98 34.15
N ILE A 30 -0.73 60.19 33.69
CA ILE A 30 -0.34 60.67 32.38
C ILE A 30 1.17 60.93 32.42
N CYS A 31 1.93 60.17 31.64
CA CYS A 31 3.37 60.32 31.51
C CYS A 31 3.72 60.76 30.08
N PHE A 32 4.76 61.57 29.96
CA PHE A 32 5.33 61.95 28.66
C PHE A 32 6.46 60.98 28.33
N ASP A 33 6.49 60.48 27.09
CA ASP A 33 7.63 59.70 26.61
C ASP A 33 8.76 60.58 26.07
N ASP A 34 9.87 59.95 25.70
CA ASP A 34 11.07 60.62 25.17
C ASP A 34 10.80 61.41 23.86
N GLU A 35 9.66 61.17 23.21
CA GLU A 35 9.18 61.85 22.01
C GLU A 35 8.09 62.89 22.33
N SER A 36 7.91 63.25 23.60
CA SER A 36 6.90 64.20 24.11
C SER A 36 5.44 63.80 23.84
N ARG A 37 5.17 62.50 23.61
CA ARG A 37 3.82 61.97 23.46
C ARG A 37 3.21 61.65 24.82
N ILE A 38 1.93 61.95 24.94
CA ILE A 38 1.11 61.65 26.12
C ILE A 38 0.83 60.14 26.15
N ARG A 39 1.23 59.45 27.23
CA ARG A 39 0.99 58.02 27.45
C ARG A 39 0.31 57.78 28.79
N VAL A 40 -0.50 56.72 28.83
CA VAL A 40 -1.18 56.24 30.06
C VAL A 40 -0.35 55.17 30.77
N LEU A 41 0.52 54.47 30.05
CA LEU A 41 1.49 53.51 30.60
C LEU A 41 2.88 54.16 30.66
N SER A 42 3.67 53.84 31.69
CA SER A 42 5.06 54.26 31.76
C SER A 42 5.83 53.80 30.51
N PRO A 43 6.79 54.59 29.99
CA PRO A 43 7.51 54.28 28.76
C PRO A 43 8.12 52.87 28.73
N GLU A 44 8.66 52.39 29.86
CA GLU A 44 9.22 51.03 29.98
C GLU A 44 8.17 49.93 29.84
N LYS A 45 7.00 50.07 30.48
CA LYS A 45 5.90 49.10 30.39
C LYS A 45 5.28 49.07 29.00
N PHE A 46 5.20 50.23 28.35
CA PHE A 46 4.78 50.32 26.95
C PHE A 46 5.75 49.57 26.03
N LYS A 47 7.06 49.83 26.14
CA LYS A 47 8.08 49.12 25.35
C LYS A 47 8.03 47.60 25.54
N HIS A 48 7.94 47.12 26.79
CA HIS A 48 7.83 45.67 27.05
C HIS A 48 6.55 45.06 26.48
N THR A 49 5.43 45.81 26.45
CA THR A 49 4.17 45.33 25.87
C THR A 49 4.27 45.26 24.33
N GLU A 50 4.97 46.21 23.71
CA GLU A 50 5.25 46.23 22.27
C GLU A 50 6.17 45.07 21.87
N GLU A 51 7.28 44.87 22.58
CA GLU A 51 8.18 43.73 22.39
C GLU A 51 7.46 42.39 22.58
N LEU A 52 6.59 42.28 23.59
CA LEU A 52 5.78 41.08 23.80
C LEU A 52 4.79 40.86 22.65
N ALA A 53 4.17 41.91 22.12
CA ALA A 53 3.27 41.82 20.98
C ALA A 53 4.03 41.32 19.73
N GLU A 54 5.21 41.87 19.46
CA GLU A 54 6.07 41.42 18.36
C GLU A 54 6.47 39.95 18.50
N GLN A 55 6.88 39.52 19.70
CA GLN A 55 7.24 38.14 19.98
C GLN A 55 6.06 37.18 19.80
N CYS A 56 4.87 37.58 20.25
CA CYS A 56 3.64 36.81 20.04
C CYS A 56 3.33 36.65 18.55
N THR A 57 3.42 37.73 17.77
CA THR A 57 3.23 37.67 16.31
C THR A 57 4.27 36.76 15.65
N ALA A 58 5.55 36.89 16.01
CA ALA A 58 6.60 36.03 15.49
C ALA A 58 6.41 34.55 15.86
N PHE A 59 5.88 34.27 17.05
CA PHE A 59 5.55 32.91 17.47
C PHE A 59 4.40 32.33 16.64
N VAL A 60 3.33 33.09 16.42
CA VAL A 60 2.20 32.66 15.58
C VAL A 60 2.67 32.33 14.17
N ASN A 61 3.47 33.21 13.55
CA ASN A 61 4.01 32.98 12.21
C ASN A 61 4.85 31.68 12.14
N LYS A 62 5.70 31.42 13.14
CA LYS A 62 6.48 30.17 13.20
C LYS A 62 5.61 28.92 13.32
N ILE A 63 4.51 29.01 14.05
CA ILE A 63 3.55 27.90 14.17
C ILE A 63 2.82 27.67 12.84
N GLU A 64 2.47 28.74 12.12
CA GLU A 64 1.88 28.64 10.79
C GLU A 64 2.85 27.97 9.80
N ASP A 65 4.12 28.40 9.77
CA ASP A 65 5.17 27.80 8.92
C ASP A 65 5.39 26.31 9.25
N PHE A 66 5.45 25.98 10.54
CA PHE A 66 5.59 24.60 11.00
C PHE A 66 4.39 23.74 10.57
N SER A 67 3.17 24.25 10.76
CA SER A 67 1.94 23.59 10.34
C SER A 67 1.94 23.34 8.83
N GLY A 68 2.34 24.34 8.03
CA GLY A 68 2.49 24.21 6.58
C GLY A 68 3.50 23.13 6.19
N THR A 69 4.65 23.08 6.87
CA THR A 69 5.69 22.07 6.62
C THR A 69 5.19 20.65 6.94
N VAL A 70 4.48 20.48 8.05
CA VAL A 70 3.88 19.18 8.43
C VAL A 70 2.82 18.77 7.42
N HIS A 71 2.01 19.71 6.92
CA HIS A 71 1.00 19.41 5.90
C HIS A 71 1.64 18.85 4.61
N VAL A 72 2.68 19.52 4.10
CA VAL A 72 3.44 19.04 2.94
C VAL A 72 4.04 17.65 3.18
N LEU A 73 4.58 17.40 4.38
CA LEU A 73 5.11 16.09 4.74
C LEU A 73 4.03 15.00 4.69
N VAL A 74 2.84 15.27 5.22
CA VAL A 74 1.71 14.33 5.18
C VAL A 74 1.31 14.02 3.74
N GLU A 75 1.20 15.03 2.88
CA GLU A 75 0.89 14.83 1.46
C GLU A 75 1.92 13.96 0.75
N VAL A 76 3.21 14.18 1.01
CA VAL A 76 4.30 13.37 0.45
C VAL A 76 4.20 11.93 0.95
N LEU A 77 3.96 11.72 2.24
CA LEU A 77 3.81 10.38 2.81
C LEU A 77 2.62 9.63 2.19
N ASP A 78 1.48 10.28 2.02
CA ASP A 78 0.30 9.70 1.37
C ASP A 78 0.57 9.33 -0.09
N ALA A 79 1.26 10.20 -0.83
CA ALA A 79 1.65 9.92 -2.20
C ALA A 79 2.61 8.72 -2.30
N GLN A 80 3.55 8.60 -1.37
CA GLN A 80 4.48 7.46 -1.34
C GLN A 80 3.78 6.17 -0.92
N ALA A 81 2.88 6.20 0.07
CA ALA A 81 2.10 5.04 0.49
C ALA A 81 1.31 4.45 -0.70
N LYS A 82 0.66 5.30 -1.51
CA LYS A 82 -0.04 4.89 -2.74
C LYS A 82 0.88 4.22 -3.76
N LYS A 83 2.08 4.76 -3.96
CA LYS A 83 3.09 4.17 -4.87
C LYS A 83 3.56 2.80 -4.38
N ILE A 84 3.82 2.67 -3.08
CA ILE A 84 4.25 1.41 -2.47
C ILE A 84 3.19 0.32 -2.65
N GLU A 85 1.92 0.62 -2.35
CA GLU A 85 0.85 -0.37 -2.53
C GLU A 85 0.67 -0.77 -4.00
N LEU A 86 0.81 0.18 -4.94
CA LEU A 86 0.78 -0.14 -6.37
C LEU A 86 1.88 -1.13 -6.77
N GLU A 87 3.13 -0.86 -6.37
CA GLU A 87 4.26 -1.73 -6.71
C GLU A 87 4.18 -3.09 -6.01
N LYS A 88 3.66 -3.14 -4.78
CA LYS A 88 3.38 -4.39 -4.07
C LYS A 88 2.36 -5.24 -4.82
N LEU A 89 1.26 -4.64 -5.31
CA LEU A 89 0.28 -5.36 -6.12
C LEU A 89 0.88 -5.91 -7.41
N LYS A 90 1.72 -5.12 -8.11
CA LYS A 90 2.44 -5.59 -9.31
C LYS A 90 3.36 -6.77 -9.00
N ALA A 91 4.13 -6.69 -7.92
CA ALA A 91 5.03 -7.75 -7.51
C ALA A 91 4.28 -9.06 -7.17
N ILE A 92 3.15 -8.96 -6.46
CA ILE A 92 2.28 -10.12 -6.20
C ILE A 92 1.75 -10.71 -7.51
N GLY A 93 1.29 -9.86 -8.43
CA GLY A 93 0.82 -10.29 -9.75
C GLY A 93 1.88 -11.06 -10.52
N GLN A 94 3.11 -10.53 -10.58
CA GLN A 94 4.24 -11.21 -11.23
C GLN A 94 4.58 -12.54 -10.55
N ARG A 95 4.57 -12.58 -9.21
CA ARG A 95 4.79 -13.82 -8.46
C ARG A 95 3.76 -14.88 -8.81
N ASN A 96 2.48 -14.53 -8.81
CA ASN A 96 1.39 -15.45 -9.15
C ASN A 96 1.51 -15.96 -10.60
N MET A 97 1.92 -15.09 -11.54
CA MET A 97 2.17 -15.51 -12.91
C MET A 97 3.26 -16.58 -12.97
N VAL A 98 4.42 -16.34 -12.33
CA VAL A 98 5.54 -17.30 -12.31
C VAL A 98 5.15 -18.60 -11.62
N GLU A 99 4.44 -18.54 -10.50
CA GLU A 99 3.97 -19.71 -9.77
C GLU A 99 3.05 -20.57 -10.65
N SER A 100 2.04 -19.95 -11.28
CA SER A 100 1.14 -20.63 -12.21
C SER A 100 1.84 -21.17 -13.47
N GLU A 101 2.98 -20.60 -13.85
CA GLU A 101 3.72 -20.99 -15.05
C GLU A 101 4.33 -22.39 -14.90
N THR A 102 4.80 -22.73 -13.70
CA THR A 102 5.33 -24.07 -13.38
C THR A 102 4.26 -25.16 -13.51
N GLU A 103 3.08 -24.92 -12.95
CA GLU A 103 1.93 -25.84 -13.06
C GLU A 103 1.44 -25.95 -14.51
N ASN A 104 1.39 -24.83 -15.23
CA ASN A 104 1.02 -24.81 -16.63
C ASN A 104 2.00 -25.59 -17.50
N ARG A 105 3.31 -25.50 -17.25
CA ARG A 105 4.33 -26.31 -17.93
C ARG A 105 4.13 -27.79 -17.65
N ALA A 106 3.95 -28.18 -16.38
CA ALA A 106 3.71 -29.58 -16.00
C ALA A 106 2.44 -30.14 -16.67
N ARG A 107 1.35 -29.37 -16.67
CA ARG A 107 0.09 -29.75 -17.32
C ARG A 107 0.26 -29.94 -18.82
N ARG A 108 0.97 -29.02 -19.50
CA ARG A 108 1.25 -29.13 -20.94
C ARG A 108 2.12 -30.35 -21.24
N GLN A 109 3.14 -30.62 -20.42
CA GLN A 109 4.00 -31.79 -20.58
C GLN A 109 3.20 -33.09 -20.47
N LEU A 110 2.33 -33.22 -19.47
CA LEU A 110 1.46 -34.39 -19.32
C LEU A 110 0.50 -34.55 -20.50
N ALA A 111 -0.10 -33.45 -20.98
CA ALA A 111 -0.99 -33.48 -22.13
C ALA A 111 -0.27 -33.95 -23.40
N LEU A 112 0.94 -33.43 -23.66
CA LEU A 112 1.77 -33.85 -24.78
C LEU A 112 2.18 -35.32 -24.66
N GLN A 113 2.56 -35.78 -23.47
CA GLN A 113 2.93 -37.18 -23.24
C GLN A 113 1.75 -38.12 -23.52
N SER A 114 0.54 -37.73 -23.13
CA SER A 114 -0.68 -38.50 -23.44
C SER A 114 -0.90 -38.63 -24.94
N GLN A 115 -0.74 -37.53 -25.70
CA GLN A 115 -0.85 -37.55 -27.16
C GLN A 115 0.22 -38.42 -27.81
N ILE A 116 1.47 -38.36 -27.33
CA ILE A 116 2.55 -39.22 -27.81
C ILE A 116 2.19 -40.69 -27.59
N ASN A 117 1.72 -41.04 -26.39
CA ASN A 117 1.35 -42.42 -26.07
C ASN A 117 0.20 -42.93 -26.96
N GLU A 118 -0.81 -42.09 -27.21
CA GLU A 118 -1.92 -42.39 -28.12
C GLU A 118 -1.42 -42.65 -29.55
N LYS A 119 -0.55 -41.79 -30.08
CA LYS A 119 0.04 -41.96 -31.41
C LYS A 119 0.97 -43.16 -31.52
N MET A 120 1.72 -43.49 -30.46
CA MET A 120 2.52 -44.71 -30.42
C MET A 120 1.65 -45.97 -30.46
N ALA A 121 0.52 -45.96 -29.75
CA ALA A 121 -0.43 -47.08 -29.77
C ALA A 121 -1.09 -47.24 -31.15
N GLU A 122 -1.47 -46.14 -31.80
CA GLU A 122 -1.96 -46.14 -33.19
C GLU A 122 -0.92 -46.73 -34.15
N LEU A 123 0.34 -46.30 -34.04
CA LEU A 123 1.43 -46.81 -34.88
C LEU A 123 1.67 -48.31 -34.69
N ASP A 124 1.70 -48.80 -33.45
CA ASP A 124 1.87 -50.24 -33.17
C ASP A 124 0.72 -51.06 -33.77
N ARG A 125 -0.51 -50.56 -33.65
CA ARG A 125 -1.68 -51.17 -34.28
C ARG A 125 -1.53 -51.23 -35.81
N TYR A 126 -1.16 -50.12 -36.45
CA TYR A 126 -0.99 -50.07 -37.90
C TYR A 126 0.16 -50.96 -38.37
N ALA A 127 1.27 -51.02 -37.64
CA ALA A 127 2.40 -51.90 -37.95
C ALA A 127 1.97 -53.37 -37.96
N LYS A 128 1.19 -53.81 -36.97
CA LYS A 128 0.64 -55.17 -36.90
C LYS A 128 -0.33 -55.46 -38.04
N GLN A 129 -1.21 -54.51 -38.36
CA GLN A 129 -2.13 -54.65 -39.49
C GLN A 129 -1.38 -54.78 -40.82
N TYR A 130 -0.37 -53.95 -41.04
CA TYR A 130 0.48 -54.01 -42.22
C TYR A 130 1.19 -55.36 -42.33
N GLN A 131 1.84 -55.84 -41.27
CA GLN A 131 2.50 -57.16 -41.27
C GLN A 131 1.53 -58.30 -41.59
N SER A 132 0.31 -58.25 -41.04
CA SER A 132 -0.73 -59.24 -41.33
C SER A 132 -1.12 -59.23 -42.80
N LEU A 133 -1.31 -58.05 -43.40
CA LEU A 133 -1.69 -57.91 -44.81
C LEU A 133 -0.55 -58.34 -45.74
N ALA A 134 0.69 -57.92 -45.46
CA ALA A 134 1.86 -58.31 -46.23
C ALA A 134 2.07 -59.84 -46.23
N ARG A 135 1.78 -60.50 -45.11
CA ARG A 135 1.79 -61.97 -45.05
C ARG A 135 0.72 -62.59 -45.95
N VAL A 136 -0.51 -62.10 -45.90
CA VAL A 136 -1.61 -62.59 -46.75
C VAL A 136 -1.30 -62.36 -48.23
N GLU A 137 -0.76 -61.20 -48.59
CA GLU A 137 -0.31 -60.89 -49.94
C GLU A 137 0.77 -61.88 -50.43
N ALA A 138 1.77 -62.16 -49.61
CA ALA A 138 2.82 -63.14 -49.93
C ALA A 138 2.24 -64.56 -50.13
N GLU A 139 1.30 -64.97 -49.28
CA GLU A 139 0.60 -66.26 -49.41
C GLU A 139 -0.21 -66.33 -50.72
N GLN A 140 -0.89 -65.24 -51.09
CA GLN A 140 -1.65 -65.14 -52.34
C GLN A 140 -0.75 -65.17 -53.58
N LEU A 141 0.38 -64.45 -53.57
CA LEU A 141 1.35 -64.48 -54.67
C LEU A 141 1.94 -65.88 -54.88
N ALA A 142 2.30 -66.57 -53.78
CA ALA A 142 2.79 -67.93 -53.86
C ALA A 142 1.73 -68.92 -54.38
N LEU A 143 0.45 -68.69 -54.09
CA LEU A 143 -0.64 -69.48 -54.64
C LEU A 143 -0.81 -69.24 -56.15
N ILE A 144 -0.75 -67.98 -56.58
CA ILE A 144 -0.82 -67.60 -58.01
C ILE A 144 0.32 -68.26 -58.79
N GLU A 145 1.54 -68.22 -58.27
CA GLU A 145 2.71 -68.86 -58.91
C GLU A 145 2.50 -70.37 -59.07
N LYS A 146 1.99 -71.05 -58.03
CA LYS A 146 1.68 -72.49 -58.10
C LYS A 146 0.60 -72.80 -59.14
N LEU A 147 -0.44 -71.98 -59.24
CA LEU A 147 -1.51 -72.19 -60.22
C LEU A 147 -0.98 -71.94 -61.65
N SER A 148 -0.21 -70.86 -61.85
CA SER A 148 0.41 -70.54 -63.14
C SER A 148 1.37 -71.63 -63.62
N ASN A 149 2.13 -72.26 -62.73
CA ASN A 149 3.08 -73.32 -63.08
C ASN A 149 2.41 -74.69 -63.32
N ASN A 150 1.14 -74.87 -62.95
CA ASN A 150 0.38 -76.11 -63.18
C ASN A 150 -0.49 -76.06 -64.46
N GLU A 151 -0.68 -74.89 -65.08
CA GLU A 151 -1.49 -74.72 -66.31
C GLU A 151 -0.66 -74.75 -67.62
N THR A 152 0.63 -75.12 -67.56
CA THR A 152 1.50 -75.45 -68.70
C THR A 152 2.06 -76.86 -68.58
#